data_AF-A0A2G3A4B5-F1
#
_entry.id   AF-A0A2G3A4B5-F1
#
_cell.length_a   1.000
_cell.length_b   1.000
_cell.length_c   1.000
_cell.angle_alpha   90.00
_cell.angle_beta   90.00
_cell.angle_gamma   90.00
#
_symmetry.space_group_name_H-M   'P 1'
#
loop_
_entity.id
_entity.type
_entity.pdbx_description
1 polymer ?
#
loop_
_entity_poly.entity_id
_entity_poly.type
_entity_poly.pdbx_seq_one_letter_code
_entity_poly.pdbx_strand_id
1 'polypeptide(L)'
;MVEAMDKAKETIQRGFDGVSRHYQKVLKIIDSRWTNKLKRPLHSAEYVLNSGLYFRSTMNEEKIAKVWESYYTCIETMVPDLSTQDLLLAELATYKTADGLFGSGQTVRARDTRSHPVSEKIIIRI
;
A
#
# COMPACT_ATOMS: atom_id res chain seq x y z
N MET A 1 5.47 -4.23 7.51
CA MET A 1 6.72 -3.44 7.35
C MET A 1 6.53 -1.95 7.58
N VAL A 2 5.45 -1.36 7.06
CA VAL A 2 5.16 0.07 7.24
C VAL A 2 4.89 0.44 8.70
N GLU A 3 4.10 -0.37 9.41
CA GLU A 3 3.89 -0.21 10.86
C GLU A 3 5.19 -0.33 11.67
N ALA A 4 6.09 -1.25 11.28
CA ALA A 4 7.39 -1.38 11.91
C ALA A 4 8.29 -0.16 11.64
N MET A 5 8.19 0.45 10.46
CA MET A 5 8.90 1.69 10.13
C MET A 5 8.36 2.88 10.91
N ASP A 6 7.05 3.01 11.05
CA ASP A 6 6.45 4.07 11.87
C ASP A 6 6.85 3.93 13.34
N LYS A 7 6.79 2.71 13.88
CA LYS A 7 7.26 2.41 15.23
C LYS A 7 8.75 2.72 15.41
N ALA A 8 9.56 2.47 14.38
CA ALA A 8 10.97 2.84 14.39
C ALA A 8 11.16 4.37 14.40
N LYS A 9 10.41 5.11 13.58
CA LYS A 9 10.45 6.58 13.55
C LYS A 9 9.99 7.20 14.86
N GLU A 10 8.92 6.68 15.47
CA GLU A 10 8.43 7.10 16.80
C GLU A 10 9.45 6.81 17.89
N THR A 11 10.15 5.67 17.81
CA THR A 11 11.21 5.33 18.76
C THR A 11 12.41 6.26 18.62
N ILE A 12 12.78 6.64 17.39
CA ILE A 12 13.82 7.65 17.15
C ILE A 12 13.37 9.00 17.72
N GLN A 13 12.13 9.44 17.47
CA GLN A 13 11.62 10.69 18.01
C GLN A 13 11.70 10.72 19.54
N ARG A 14 11.28 9.64 20.20
CA ARG A 14 11.38 9.49 21.66
C ARG A 14 12.82 9.50 22.16
N GLY A 15 13.76 8.88 21.44
CA GLY A 15 15.18 8.90 21.78
C GLY A 15 15.84 10.29 21.68
N PHE A 16 15.18 11.24 21.01
CA PHE A 16 15.59 12.65 20.93
C PHE A 16 14.65 13.57 21.74
N ASP A 17 13.98 13.04 22.77
CA ASP A 17 13.05 13.75 23.66
C ASP A 17 11.91 14.50 22.94
N GLY A 18 11.55 14.06 21.73
CA GLY A 18 10.56 14.76 20.91
C GLY A 18 11.03 16.11 20.37
N VAL A 19 12.31 16.47 20.50
CA VAL A 19 12.83 17.73 20.00
C VAL A 19 13.12 17.63 18.50
N SER A 20 12.18 18.14 17.70
CA SER A 20 12.17 18.08 16.22
C SER A 20 13.52 18.38 15.54
N ARG A 21 14.24 19.41 15.99
CA ARG A 21 15.54 19.83 15.40
C ARG A 21 16.60 18.73 15.44
N HIS A 22 16.51 17.78 16.36
CA HIS A 22 17.51 16.74 16.59
C HIS A 22 17.27 15.49 15.73
N TYR A 23 16.00 15.13 15.47
CA TYR A 23 15.68 13.92 14.70
C TYR A 23 15.24 14.19 13.25
N GLN A 24 14.86 15.42 12.88
CA GLN A 24 14.33 15.68 11.53
C GLN A 24 15.29 15.29 10.40
N LYS A 25 16.59 15.56 10.55
CA LYS A 25 17.58 15.15 9.54
C LYS A 25 17.69 13.63 9.43
N VAL A 26 17.59 12.92 10.55
CA VAL A 26 17.61 11.46 10.60
C VAL A 26 16.38 10.90 9.88
N LEU A 27 15.19 11.42 10.17
CA LEU A 27 13.96 11.01 9.48
C LEU A 27 14.04 11.28 7.98
N LYS A 28 14.55 12.43 7.54
CA LYS A 28 14.75 12.73 6.11
C LYS A 28 15.67 11.73 5.40
N ILE A 29 16.76 11.31 6.04
CA ILE A 29 17.68 10.30 5.48
C ILE A 29 16.98 8.94 5.38
N ILE A 30 16.23 8.56 6.43
CA ILE A 30 15.45 7.32 6.45
C ILE A 30 14.40 7.35 5.35
N ASP A 31 13.64 8.43 5.22
CA ASP A 31 12.60 8.58 4.18
C ASP A 31 13.19 8.52 2.78
N SER A 32 14.31 9.18 2.53
CA SER A 32 15.02 9.12 1.25
C SER A 32 15.46 7.70 0.90
N ARG A 33 16.08 7.00 1.85
CA ARG A 33 16.52 5.61 1.63
C ARG A 33 15.36 4.65 1.50
N TRP A 34 14.31 4.84 2.28
CA TRP A 34 13.10 4.03 2.20
C TRP A 34 12.41 4.18 0.85
N THR A 35 12.20 5.42 0.40
CA THR A 35 11.58 5.72 -0.91
C THR A 35 12.41 5.16 -2.07
N ASN A 36 13.74 5.18 -1.96
CA ASN A 36 14.64 4.65 -2.99
C ASN A 36 14.77 3.12 -2.98
N LYS A 37 14.62 2.46 -1.82
CA LYS A 37 14.80 1.00 -1.68
C LYS A 37 13.50 0.21 -1.77
N LEU A 38 12.40 0.75 -1.25
CA LEU A 38 11.06 0.21 -1.40
C LEU A 38 10.33 1.10 -2.40
N LYS A 39 10.31 0.64 -3.65
CA LYS A 39 9.57 1.29 -4.72
C LYS A 39 8.14 1.52 -4.24
N ARG A 40 7.70 2.78 -4.20
CA ARG A 40 6.29 3.19 -4.02
C ARG A 40 5.29 2.24 -4.71
N PRO A 41 5.56 1.76 -5.94
CA PRO A 41 4.80 0.68 -6.60
C PRO A 41 4.47 -0.53 -5.75
N LEU A 42 5.40 -1.06 -4.95
CA LEU A 42 5.18 -2.29 -4.16
C LEU A 42 4.25 -2.03 -2.97
N HIS A 43 4.33 -0.84 -2.36
CA HIS A 43 3.39 -0.43 -1.32
C HIS A 43 1.98 -0.21 -1.88
N SER A 44 1.87 0.39 -3.06
CA SER A 44 0.60 0.50 -3.77
C SER A 44 0.06 -0.88 -4.17
N ALA A 45 0.94 -1.80 -4.58
CA ALA A 45 0.59 -3.19 -4.86
C ALA A 45 0.00 -3.90 -3.64
N GLU A 46 0.68 -3.80 -2.50
CA GLU A 46 0.20 -4.35 -1.22
C GLU A 46 -1.18 -3.79 -0.85
N TYR A 47 -1.38 -2.49 -1.02
CA TYR A 47 -2.66 -1.86 -0.71
C TYR A 47 -3.80 -2.37 -1.61
N VAL A 48 -3.59 -2.38 -2.93
CA VAL A 48 -4.60 -2.85 -3.89
C VAL A 48 -4.94 -4.32 -3.65
N LEU A 49 -3.94 -5.18 -3.41
CA LEU A 49 -4.13 -6.62 -3.21
C LEU A 49 -4.76 -6.95 -1.84
N ASN A 50 -4.65 -6.06 -0.86
CA ASN A 50 -5.35 -6.20 0.39
C ASN A 50 -6.81 -5.74 0.27
N SER A 51 -7.68 -6.68 -0.08
CA SER A 51 -9.13 -6.46 -0.21
C SER A 51 -9.80 -5.84 1.02
N GLY A 52 -9.33 -6.12 2.23
CA GLY A 52 -9.86 -5.49 3.44
C GLY A 52 -9.53 -4.01 3.52
N LEU A 53 -8.38 -3.57 3.01
CA LEU A 53 -8.01 -2.15 2.98
C LEU A 53 -8.58 -1.43 1.77
N TYR A 54 -8.48 -2.05 0.60
CA TYR A 54 -8.90 -1.45 -0.66
C TYR A 54 -10.41 -1.14 -0.67
N PHE A 55 -11.25 -2.11 -0.32
CA PHE A 55 -12.72 -1.92 -0.36
C PHE A 55 -13.29 -1.13 0.81
N ARG A 56 -12.53 -0.93 1.90
CA ARG A 56 -12.92 -0.06 3.03
C ARG A 56 -12.32 1.34 2.94
N SER A 57 -11.58 1.63 1.86
CA SER A 57 -10.90 2.90 1.68
C SER A 57 -11.85 4.09 1.80
N THR A 58 -11.42 5.08 2.56
CA THR A 58 -12.06 6.41 2.62
C THR A 58 -11.32 7.44 1.76
N MET A 59 -10.36 6.99 0.94
CA MET A 59 -9.58 7.87 0.07
C MET A 59 -10.43 8.44 -1.06
N ASN A 60 -10.08 9.64 -1.52
CA ASN A 60 -10.70 10.23 -2.71
C ASN A 60 -10.24 9.51 -3.99
N GLU A 61 -11.01 9.72 -5.07
CA GLU A 61 -10.76 9.08 -6.37
C GLU A 61 -9.36 9.39 -6.93
N GLU A 62 -8.88 10.63 -6.77
CA GLU A 62 -7.56 11.04 -7.25
C GLU A 62 -6.44 10.21 -6.62
N LYS A 63 -6.49 9.98 -5.30
CA LYS A 63 -5.48 9.18 -4.62
C LYS A 63 -5.62 7.69 -4.95
N ILE A 64 -6.84 7.20 -5.12
CA ILE A 64 -7.08 5.82 -5.59
C ILE A 64 -6.48 5.62 -6.98
N ALA A 65 -6.62 6.60 -7.88
CA ALA A 65 -6.02 6.55 -9.22
C ALA A 65 -4.48 6.44 -9.15
N LYS A 66 -3.81 7.27 -8.34
CA LYS A 66 -2.34 7.22 -8.13
C LYS A 66 -1.86 5.88 -7.57
N VAL A 67 -2.65 5.27 -6.68
CA VAL A 67 -2.39 3.93 -6.15
C VAL A 67 -2.46 2.88 -7.27
N TRP A 68 -3.47 2.96 -8.15
CA TRP A 68 -3.60 2.07 -9.30
C TRP A 68 -2.51 2.26 -10.35
N GLU A 69 -2.11 3.50 -10.66
CA GLU A 69 -0.96 3.76 -11.55
C GLU A 69 0.32 3.11 -11.01
N SER A 70 0.58 3.32 -9.72
CA SER A 70 1.74 2.74 -9.04
C SER A 70 1.68 1.20 -9.01
N TYR A 71 0.49 0.62 -8.89
CA TYR A 71 0.26 -0.82 -9.00
C TYR A 71 0.66 -1.33 -10.39
N TYR A 72 0.18 -0.69 -11.47
CA TYR A 72 0.48 -1.13 -12.84
C TYR A 72 1.98 -1.05 -13.14
N THR A 73 2.65 0.03 -12.73
CA THR A 73 4.11 0.13 -12.81
C THR A 73 4.80 -1.03 -12.07
N CYS A 74 4.22 -1.51 -10.97
CA CYS A 74 4.74 -2.65 -10.23
C CYS A 74 4.67 -3.94 -11.05
N ILE A 75 3.53 -4.22 -11.68
CA ILE A 75 3.33 -5.40 -12.52
C ILE A 75 4.26 -5.37 -13.74
N GLU A 76 4.31 -4.25 -14.47
CA GLU A 76 5.21 -4.09 -15.62
C GLU A 76 6.68 -4.32 -15.25
N THR A 77 7.08 -3.92 -14.04
CA THR A 77 8.46 -4.08 -13.56
C THR A 77 8.75 -5.50 -13.10
N MET A 78 7.80 -6.19 -12.46
CA MET A 78 8.04 -7.47 -11.79
C MET A 78 7.68 -8.69 -12.64
N VAL A 79 6.76 -8.55 -13.59
CA VAL A 79 6.24 -9.65 -14.42
C VAL A 79 6.74 -9.45 -15.85
N PRO A 80 7.84 -10.08 -16.27
CA PRO A 80 8.38 -9.87 -17.62
C PRO A 80 7.55 -10.51 -18.74
N ASP A 81 6.71 -11.48 -18.41
CA ASP A 81 5.86 -12.18 -19.38
C ASP A 81 4.56 -11.41 -19.65
N LEU A 82 4.35 -10.99 -20.91
CA LEU A 82 3.21 -10.17 -21.31
C LEU A 82 1.89 -10.92 -21.20
N SER A 83 1.86 -12.23 -21.49
CA SER A 83 0.63 -13.03 -21.36
C SER A 83 0.17 -13.11 -19.90
N THR A 84 1.11 -13.22 -18.96
CA THR A 84 0.82 -13.16 -17.52
C THR A 84 0.35 -11.77 -17.10
N GLN A 85 0.92 -10.69 -17.66
CA GLN A 85 0.42 -9.34 -17.41
C GLN A 85 -1.04 -9.18 -17.88
N ASP A 86 -1.38 -9.63 -19.08
CA ASP A 86 -2.75 -9.54 -19.63
C ASP A 86 -3.77 -10.30 -18.77
N LEU A 87 -3.40 -11.50 -18.30
CA LEU A 87 -4.24 -12.29 -17.38
C LEU A 87 -4.46 -11.56 -16.05
N LEU A 88 -3.40 -10.97 -15.49
CA LEU A 88 -3.50 -10.19 -14.26
C LEU A 88 -4.41 -8.96 -14.46
N LEU A 89 -4.30 -8.25 -15.58
CA LEU A 89 -5.16 -7.11 -15.90
C LEU A 89 -6.64 -7.51 -15.99
N ALA A 90 -6.93 -8.65 -16.63
CA ALA A 90 -8.30 -9.18 -16.73
C ALA A 90 -8.88 -9.52 -15.35
N GLU A 91 -8.14 -10.25 -14.51
CA GLU A 91 -8.55 -10.60 -13.13
C GLU A 91 -8.73 -9.34 -12.26
N LEU A 92 -7.87 -8.34 -12.43
CA LEU A 92 -7.94 -7.09 -11.68
C LEU A 92 -9.17 -6.26 -12.03
N ALA A 93 -9.66 -6.32 -13.28
CA ALA A 93 -10.89 -5.65 -13.67
C ALA A 93 -12.08 -6.21 -12.86
N THR A 94 -12.17 -7.54 -12.75
CA THR A 94 -13.21 -8.23 -11.96
C THR A 94 -13.02 -8.00 -10.45
N TYR A 95 -11.77 -7.99 -9.98
CA TYR A 95 -11.46 -7.65 -8.60
C TYR A 95 -11.93 -6.23 -8.27
N LYS A 96 -11.57 -5.23 -9.08
CA LYS A 96 -11.85 -3.81 -8.82
C LYS A 96 -13.34 -3.52 -8.63
N THR A 97 -14.21 -4.21 -9.36
CA THR A 97 -15.67 -4.09 -9.27
C THR A 97 -16.29 -5.01 -8.22
N ALA A 98 -15.48 -5.83 -7.54
CA ALA A 98 -15.94 -6.90 -6.66
C ALA A 98 -16.97 -7.80 -7.35
N ASP A 99 -16.71 -8.18 -8.60
CA ASP A 99 -17.59 -9.04 -9.38
C ASP A 99 -17.22 -10.53 -9.21
N GLY A 100 -18.13 -11.43 -9.60
CA GLY A 100 -17.93 -12.88 -9.53
C GLY A 100 -17.56 -13.38 -8.13
N LEU A 101 -16.49 -14.20 -8.05
CA LEU A 101 -16.04 -14.77 -6.77
C LEU A 101 -15.52 -13.72 -5.79
N PHE A 102 -15.01 -12.58 -6.29
CA PHE A 102 -14.53 -11.48 -5.44
C PHE A 102 -15.67 -10.75 -4.72
N GLY A 103 -16.88 -10.76 -5.32
CA GLY A 103 -18.11 -10.21 -4.75
C GLY A 103 -18.92 -11.18 -3.90
N SER A 104 -18.54 -12.45 -3.84
CA SER A 104 -19.33 -13.46 -3.13
C SER A 104 -19.47 -13.11 -1.65
N GLY A 105 -20.62 -13.42 -1.05
CA GLY A 105 -20.86 -13.12 0.37
C GLY A 105 -19.82 -13.75 1.31
N GLN A 106 -19.21 -14.86 0.93
CA GLN A 106 -18.10 -15.47 1.68
C GLN A 106 -16.84 -14.61 1.61
N THR A 107 -16.45 -14.17 0.41
CA THR A 107 -15.27 -13.31 0.19
C THR A 107 -15.44 -11.97 0.90
N VAL A 108 -16.62 -11.34 0.80
CA VAL A 108 -16.91 -10.06 1.48
C VAL A 108 -16.74 -10.19 2.99
N ARG A 109 -17.31 -11.23 3.63
CA ARG A 109 -17.12 -11.48 5.08
C ARG A 109 -15.67 -11.80 5.45
N ALA A 110 -14.89 -12.40 4.54
CA ALA A 110 -13.49 -12.70 4.76
C ALA A 110 -12.58 -11.46 4.73
N ARG A 111 -12.99 -10.38 4.03
CA ARG A 111 -12.25 -9.11 3.97
C ARG A 111 -11.98 -8.54 5.36
N ASP A 112 -12.96 -8.65 6.26
CA ASP A 112 -12.89 -8.07 7.60
C ASP A 112 -12.15 -8.95 8.62
N THR A 113 -12.08 -10.26 8.38
CA THR A 113 -11.53 -11.24 9.33
C THR A 113 -10.09 -11.64 9.03
N ARG A 114 -9.63 -11.48 7.77
CA ARG A 114 -8.28 -11.88 7.33
C ARG A 114 -7.35 -10.72 7.01
N SER A 115 -7.86 -9.49 6.98
CA SER A 115 -7.00 -8.31 6.81
C SER A 115 -6.21 -8.07 8.09
N HIS A 116 -4.89 -8.19 8.04
CA HIS A 116 -4.04 -7.60 9.07
C HIS A 116 -4.24 -6.07 9.08
N PRO A 117 -4.28 -5.42 10.26
CA PRO A 117 -4.46 -3.99 10.35
C PRO A 117 -3.23 -3.29 9.76
N VAL A 118 -3.35 -2.73 8.56
CA VAL A 118 -2.40 -1.75 8.04
C VAL A 118 -3.05 -0.39 8.26
N SER A 119 -2.34 0.49 8.96
CA SER A 119 -2.81 1.84 9.29
C SER A 119 -3.07 2.66 8.02
N GLU A 120 -4.31 3.10 7.81
CA GLU A 120 -4.73 4.03 6.74
C GLU A 120 -3.93 5.34 6.73
N LYS A 121 -3.36 5.73 7.88
CA LYS A 121 -2.59 6.99 8.03
C LYS A 121 -1.36 7.07 7.14
N ILE A 122 -0.91 5.94 6.57
CA ILE A 122 0.35 5.89 5.82
C ILE A 122 0.14 6.03 4.30
N ILE A 123 -1.06 5.75 3.80
CA ILE A 123 -1.38 5.92 2.38
C ILE A 123 -1.58 7.42 2.05
N ILE A 124 -1.94 8.23 3.05
CA ILE A 124 -2.18 9.68 2.92
C ILE A 124 -0.88 10.48 2.68
N ARG A 125 0.30 9.86 2.84
CA ARG A 125 1.62 10.51 2.68
C ARG A 125 2.29 10.25 1.32
N ILE A 126 1.60 9.62 0.38
CA ILE A 126 2.06 9.35 -1.00
C ILE A 126 1.75 10.54 -1.90
#